data_AF-A0A4Y2RAH2-F1
#
_entry.id   AF-A0A4Y2RAH2-F1
#
_cell.length_a   1.000
_cell.length_b   1.000
_cell.length_c   1.000
_cell.angle_alpha   90.00
_cell.angle_beta   90.00
_cell.angle_gamma   90.00
#
_symmetry.space_group_name_H-M   'P 1'
#
loop_
_entity.id
_entity.type
_entity.pdbx_description
1 polymer ?
#
loop_
_entity_poly.entity_id
_entity_poly.type
_entity_poly.pdbx_seq_one_letter_code
_entity_poly.pdbx_strand_id
1 'polypeptide(L)'
;MSWTTEWTSVIFSDEKRFNLDGPDGFQYYWHCLKQKEQYYSTRQQGGGSLMVWLAVGFGGISSLVFIKGRQNHKDYIQQLETELLPYGSDWGGENWIHQQDGASIHSAQGVKKWFDDKNVQVLPWPAKSPVLNIVENVWAMLVERVYGQGRQYENVKELHESLDSVWNAFCQKDIQNLYDSMPNRVFELIQAGGKKTSY
;
A
#
# COMPACT_ATOMS: atom_id res chain seq x y z
N MET A 1 -18.79 12.81 -14.01
CA MET A 1 -17.96 13.77 -13.24
C MET A 1 -16.66 13.06 -12.92
N SER A 2 -15.51 13.63 -13.29
CA SER A 2 -14.20 13.09 -12.95
C SER A 2 -13.74 13.72 -11.63
N TRP A 3 -13.54 12.91 -10.60
CA TRP A 3 -12.93 13.37 -9.35
C TRP A 3 -11.53 13.95 -9.62
N THR A 4 -11.24 15.07 -8.98
CA THR A 4 -9.94 15.74 -9.03
C THR A 4 -9.47 16.02 -7.61
N THR A 5 -10.05 17.02 -6.95
CA THR A 5 -9.75 17.35 -5.55
C THR A 5 -10.34 16.33 -4.58
N GLU A 6 -11.40 15.63 -4.95
CA GLU A 6 -12.04 14.62 -4.10
C GLU A 6 -11.08 13.47 -3.75
N TRP A 7 -10.09 13.20 -4.61
CA TRP A 7 -9.07 12.19 -4.31
C TRP A 7 -8.27 12.53 -3.05
N THR A 8 -8.09 13.81 -2.70
CA THR A 8 -7.33 14.17 -1.49
C THR A 8 -8.02 13.73 -0.21
N SER A 9 -9.32 13.43 -0.26
CA SER A 9 -10.08 12.88 0.87
C SER A 9 -10.03 11.36 0.96
N VAL A 10 -9.46 10.67 -0.02
CA VAL A 10 -9.33 9.21 -0.01
C VAL A 10 -8.05 8.81 0.70
N ILE A 11 -8.12 7.91 1.68
CA ILE A 11 -6.98 7.28 2.34
C ILE A 11 -6.85 5.86 1.83
N PHE A 12 -5.74 5.55 1.17
CA PHE A 12 -5.46 4.22 0.61
C PHE A 12 -4.71 3.38 1.62
N SER A 13 -5.03 2.08 1.70
CA SER A 13 -4.25 1.12 2.48
C SER A 13 -4.12 -0.21 1.76
N ASP A 14 -3.07 -0.95 2.11
CA ASP A 14 -2.77 -2.25 1.51
C ASP A 14 -1.77 -3.03 2.39
N GLU A 15 -1.66 -4.34 2.14
CA GLU A 15 -0.65 -5.20 2.73
C GLU A 15 0.35 -5.74 1.70
N LYS A 16 1.64 -5.74 2.05
CA LYS A 16 2.69 -6.34 1.26
C LYS A 16 3.63 -7.23 2.06
N ARG A 17 4.04 -8.33 1.44
CA ARG A 17 5.13 -9.18 1.93
C ARG A 17 6.49 -8.70 1.45
N PHE A 18 7.45 -8.65 2.38
CA PHE A 18 8.88 -8.42 2.15
C PHE A 18 9.67 -9.66 2.57
N ASN A 19 10.57 -10.15 1.72
CA ASN A 19 11.37 -11.35 1.99
C ASN A 19 12.85 -11.00 2.22
N LEU A 20 13.60 -11.89 2.87
CA LEU A 20 15.04 -11.67 3.10
C LEU A 20 15.86 -11.62 1.80
N ASP A 21 15.47 -12.43 0.81
CA ASP A 21 16.24 -12.64 -0.42
C ASP A 21 15.95 -11.61 -1.52
N GLY A 22 15.09 -10.63 -1.24
CA GLY A 22 14.63 -9.66 -2.24
C GLY A 22 13.12 -9.73 -2.47
N PRO A 23 12.58 -8.85 -3.32
CA PRO A 23 11.16 -8.86 -3.66
C PRO A 23 10.80 -10.12 -4.46
N ASP A 24 9.56 -10.59 -4.29
CA ASP A 24 9.03 -11.70 -5.08
C ASP A 24 9.03 -11.34 -6.56
N GLY A 25 9.98 -11.90 -7.32
CA GLY A 25 10.08 -11.79 -8.77
C GLY A 25 9.98 -10.36 -9.33
N PHE A 26 11.12 -9.78 -9.71
CA PHE A 26 11.16 -8.56 -10.56
C PHE A 26 10.39 -8.69 -11.88
N GLN A 27 9.89 -9.87 -12.22
CA GLN A 27 9.21 -10.17 -13.48
C GLN A 27 7.81 -9.53 -13.62
N TYR A 28 7.15 -9.05 -12.55
CA TYR A 28 5.75 -8.62 -12.66
C TYR A 28 5.40 -7.23 -12.12
N TYR A 29 6.30 -6.55 -11.40
CA TYR A 29 6.02 -5.23 -10.83
C TYR A 29 6.99 -4.17 -11.36
N TRP A 30 6.47 -3.43 -12.33
CA TRP A 30 6.93 -2.13 -12.84
C TRP A 30 8.25 -2.06 -13.62
N HIS A 31 8.10 -1.70 -14.90
CA HIS A 31 9.15 -1.08 -15.70
C HIS A 31 9.44 0.31 -15.14
N CYS A 32 10.32 0.40 -14.15
CA CYS A 32 11.08 1.63 -13.99
C CYS A 32 11.95 1.75 -15.26
N LEU A 33 11.56 2.62 -16.21
CA LEU A 33 12.16 2.80 -17.55
C LEU A 33 13.67 3.14 -17.54
N LYS A 34 14.35 3.08 -16.38
CA LYS A 34 15.73 3.48 -16.18
C LYS A 34 16.60 2.52 -15.36
N GLN A 35 16.13 1.34 -14.94
CA GLN A 35 16.95 0.46 -14.09
C GLN A 35 17.45 -0.81 -14.80
N LYS A 36 18.75 -1.08 -14.59
CA LYS A 36 19.45 -2.30 -15.00
C LYS A 36 18.85 -3.51 -14.27
N GLU A 37 18.79 -4.65 -14.94
CA GLU A 37 18.42 -5.93 -14.31
C GLU A 37 19.29 -6.19 -13.07
N GLN A 38 18.64 -6.40 -11.92
CA GLN A 38 19.29 -6.79 -10.68
C GLN A 38 19.01 -8.27 -10.42
N TYR A 39 20.08 -9.03 -10.16
CA TYR A 39 20.02 -10.46 -9.89
C TYR A 39 20.10 -10.70 -8.39
N TYR A 40 19.15 -11.46 -7.85
CA TYR A 40 19.10 -11.83 -6.43
C TYR A 40 19.26 -13.35 -6.30
N SER A 41 20.04 -13.79 -5.32
CA SER A 41 20.22 -15.21 -5.02
C SER A 41 19.05 -15.70 -4.16
N THR A 42 18.36 -16.76 -4.58
CA THR A 42 17.32 -17.40 -3.79
C THR A 42 17.90 -18.47 -2.85
N ARG A 43 17.53 -18.46 -1.58
CA ARG A 43 17.92 -19.54 -0.64
C ARG A 43 17.17 -20.83 -0.98
N GLN A 44 17.84 -21.97 -0.86
CA GLN A 44 17.27 -23.30 -1.15
C GLN A 44 16.24 -23.75 -0.09
N GLN A 45 16.29 -23.21 1.14
CA GLN A 45 15.34 -23.48 2.22
C GLN A 45 15.22 -22.26 3.17
N GLY A 46 13.98 -21.95 3.58
CA GLY A 46 13.69 -21.09 4.75
C GLY A 46 14.20 -19.65 4.66
N GLY A 47 13.51 -18.81 3.88
CA GLY A 47 13.62 -17.35 4.00
C GLY A 47 12.60 -16.82 5.01
N GLY A 48 13.03 -15.91 5.88
CA GLY A 48 12.10 -15.10 6.67
C GLY A 48 11.32 -14.13 5.79
N SER A 49 10.14 -13.73 6.24
CA SER A 49 9.38 -12.65 5.59
C SER A 49 8.65 -11.81 6.63
N LEU A 50 8.36 -10.58 6.25
CA LEU A 50 7.52 -9.65 7.00
C LEU A 50 6.29 -9.34 6.16
N MET A 51 5.11 -9.50 6.74
CA MET A 51 3.88 -8.93 6.19
C MET A 51 3.71 -7.54 6.79
N VAL A 52 3.61 -6.53 5.94
CA VAL A 52 3.58 -5.12 6.33
C VAL A 52 2.30 -4.50 5.80
N TRP A 53 1.59 -3.78 6.64
CA TRP A 53 0.50 -2.91 6.25
C TRP A 53 0.90 -1.45 6.39
N LEU A 54 0.40 -0.60 5.50
CA LEU A 54 0.46 0.84 5.65
C LEU A 54 -0.81 1.50 5.10
N ALA A 55 -1.03 2.74 5.52
CA ALA A 55 -1.99 3.64 4.92
C ALA A 55 -1.34 4.97 4.53
N VAL A 56 -1.80 5.54 3.43
CA VAL A 56 -1.38 6.87 2.95
C VAL A 56 -2.62 7.72 2.67
N GLY A 57 -2.59 8.94 3.20
CA GLY A 57 -3.52 10.02 2.91
C GLY A 57 -2.81 11.18 2.22
N PHE A 58 -3.57 12.16 1.72
CA PHE A 58 -2.97 13.35 1.14
C PHE A 58 -2.21 14.20 2.18
N GLY A 59 -2.74 14.25 3.41
CA GLY A 59 -2.18 14.99 4.53
C GLY A 59 -1.19 14.23 5.42
N GLY A 60 -1.05 12.91 5.27
CA GLY A 60 -0.13 12.13 6.10
C GLY A 60 0.03 10.67 5.69
N ILE A 61 0.95 9.99 6.36
CA ILE A 61 1.24 8.56 6.21
C ILE A 61 1.21 7.86 7.57
N SER A 62 0.77 6.61 7.60
CA SER A 62 0.76 5.81 8.82
C SER A 62 2.16 5.37 9.22
N SER A 63 2.29 4.80 10.42
CA SER A 63 3.44 3.93 10.72
C SER A 63 3.35 2.64 9.90
N LEU A 64 4.47 1.93 9.74
CA LEU A 64 4.42 0.55 9.22
C LEU A 64 3.88 -0.39 10.30
N VAL A 65 2.88 -1.19 9.93
CA VAL A 65 2.33 -2.22 10.82
C VAL A 65 2.84 -3.58 10.39
N PHE A 66 3.62 -4.23 11.26
CA PHE A 66 4.14 -5.57 11.00
C PHE A 66 3.14 -6.63 11.48
N ILE A 67 2.44 -7.25 10.54
CA ILE A 67 1.41 -8.25 10.80
C ILE A 67 2.08 -9.57 11.18
N LYS A 68 1.71 -10.10 12.34
CA LYS A 68 2.22 -11.39 12.84
C LYS A 68 1.25 -12.52 12.48
N GLY A 69 1.74 -13.50 11.72
CA GLY A 69 0.96 -14.68 11.37
C GLY A 69 -0.21 -14.37 10.44
N ARG A 70 -1.30 -15.13 10.57
CA ARG A 70 -2.50 -14.96 9.75
C ARG A 70 -3.46 -13.99 10.44
N GLN A 71 -3.64 -12.82 9.84
CA GLN A 71 -4.60 -11.83 10.31
C GLN A 71 -6.04 -12.33 10.14
N ASN A 72 -6.88 -12.09 11.15
CA ASN A 72 -8.32 -12.25 11.06
C ASN A 72 -9.02 -10.89 11.05
N HIS A 73 -10.34 -10.86 10.83
CA HIS A 73 -11.10 -9.62 10.72
C HIS A 73 -11.09 -8.74 11.99
N LYS A 74 -10.94 -9.33 13.19
CA LYS A 74 -10.86 -8.57 14.45
C LYS A 74 -9.51 -7.88 14.58
N ASP A 75 -8.44 -8.59 14.23
CA ASP A 75 -7.09 -8.02 14.20
C ASP A 75 -7.03 -6.84 13.21
N TYR A 76 -7.71 -6.99 12.06
CA TYR A 76 -7.83 -5.91 11.07
C TYR A 76 -8.61 -4.71 11.61
N ILE A 77 -9.74 -4.91 12.28
CA ILE A 77 -10.48 -3.82 12.94
C ILE A 77 -9.61 -3.09 13.97
N GLN A 78 -8.89 -3.83 14.83
CA GLN A 78 -8.01 -3.24 15.84
C GLN A 78 -6.89 -2.40 15.19
N GLN A 79 -6.35 -2.86 14.07
CA GLN A 79 -5.38 -2.11 13.28
C GLN A 79 -5.97 -0.80 12.77
N LEU A 80 -7.17 -0.84 12.17
CA LEU A 80 -7.86 0.38 11.71
C LEU A 80 -8.17 1.36 12.85
N GLU A 81 -8.56 0.86 14.02
CA GLU A 81 -8.80 1.69 15.20
C GLU A 81 -7.55 2.40 15.73
N THR A 82 -6.38 1.78 15.53
CA THR A 82 -5.11 2.30 16.06
C THR A 82 -4.41 3.22 15.05
N GLU A 83 -4.41 2.84 13.77
CA GLU A 83 -3.51 3.43 12.77
C GLU A 83 -4.23 4.31 11.75
N LEU A 84 -5.56 4.21 11.66
CA LEU A 84 -6.35 4.95 10.68
C LEU A 84 -7.32 5.92 11.34
N LEU A 85 -8.19 5.42 12.22
CA LEU A 85 -9.28 6.20 12.81
C LEU A 85 -8.81 7.49 13.52
N PRO A 86 -7.70 7.49 14.29
CA PRO A 86 -7.23 8.71 14.97
C PRO A 86 -6.74 9.81 14.02
N TYR A 87 -6.31 9.44 12.81
CA TYR A 87 -5.63 10.33 11.87
C TYR A 87 -6.44 10.66 10.63
N GLY A 88 -7.56 9.96 10.40
CA GLY A 88 -8.33 10.08 9.16
C GLY A 88 -8.72 11.52 8.82
N SER A 89 -9.20 12.28 9.81
CA SER A 89 -9.59 13.69 9.64
C SER A 89 -8.41 14.58 9.26
N ASP A 90 -7.22 14.35 9.83
CA ASP A 90 -6.03 15.14 9.54
C ASP A 90 -5.47 14.81 8.15
N TRP A 91 -5.63 13.57 7.70
CA TRP A 91 -5.07 13.09 6.43
C TRP A 91 -5.98 13.31 5.22
N GLY A 92 -7.29 13.20 5.39
CA GLY A 92 -8.30 13.28 4.32
C GLY A 92 -9.42 14.29 4.54
N GLY A 93 -9.41 15.03 5.65
CA GLY A 93 -10.47 15.98 6.02
C GLY A 93 -11.66 15.31 6.73
N GLU A 94 -12.63 16.13 7.14
CA GLU A 94 -13.76 15.70 7.99
C GLU A 94 -14.57 14.51 7.42
N ASN A 95 -14.71 14.44 6.09
CA ASN A 95 -15.47 13.40 5.38
C ASN A 95 -14.56 12.47 4.58
N TRP A 96 -13.41 12.10 5.15
CA TRP A 96 -12.46 11.21 4.51
C TRP A 96 -13.08 9.85 4.17
N ILE A 97 -12.57 9.23 3.11
CA ILE A 97 -13.05 7.98 2.55
C ILE A 97 -11.90 6.96 2.64
N HIS A 98 -12.16 5.78 3.18
CA HIS A 98 -11.19 4.72 3.18
C HIS A 98 -11.22 3.91 1.89
N GLN A 99 -10.06 3.69 1.26
CA GLN A 99 -9.90 2.70 0.21
C GLN A 99 -9.16 1.48 0.79
N GLN A 100 -9.77 0.31 0.55
CA GLN A 100 -9.19 -1.01 0.81
C GLN A 100 -9.56 -1.94 -0.37
N ASP A 101 -8.81 -3.02 -0.55
CA ASP A 101 -9.08 -3.97 -1.62
C ASP A 101 -10.27 -4.92 -1.31
N GLY A 102 -10.54 -5.85 -2.23
CA GLY A 102 -11.64 -6.82 -2.11
C GLY A 102 -11.31 -8.08 -1.30
N ALA A 103 -10.24 -8.11 -0.49
CA ALA A 103 -9.85 -9.30 0.26
C ALA A 103 -10.99 -9.81 1.16
N SER A 104 -10.99 -11.13 1.41
CA SER A 104 -12.06 -11.77 2.19
C SER A 104 -12.17 -11.22 3.62
N ILE A 105 -11.06 -10.76 4.19
CA ILE A 105 -11.05 -10.15 5.53
C ILE A 105 -11.67 -8.74 5.51
N HIS A 106 -11.37 -7.92 4.49
CA HIS A 106 -11.89 -6.57 4.30
C HIS A 106 -13.39 -6.55 4.00
N SER A 107 -13.86 -7.60 3.32
CA SER A 107 -15.27 -7.78 2.96
C SER A 107 -16.11 -8.51 4.03
N ALA A 108 -15.51 -8.90 5.16
CA ALA A 108 -16.20 -9.58 6.25
C ALA A 108 -17.29 -8.69 6.87
N GLN A 109 -18.40 -9.31 7.30
CA GLN A 109 -19.55 -8.58 7.85
C GLN A 109 -19.19 -7.73 9.07
N GLY A 110 -18.29 -8.21 9.92
CA GLY A 110 -17.81 -7.47 11.10
C GLY A 110 -17.06 -6.19 10.72
N VAL A 111 -16.26 -6.23 9.65
CA VAL A 111 -15.50 -5.06 9.17
C VAL A 111 -16.46 -4.03 8.57
N LYS A 112 -17.40 -4.46 7.73
CA LYS A 112 -18.44 -3.58 7.17
C LYS A 112 -19.25 -2.89 8.26
N LYS A 113 -19.73 -3.66 9.24
CA LYS A 113 -20.46 -3.12 10.38
C LYS A 113 -19.62 -2.12 11.17
N TRP A 114 -18.33 -2.38 11.35
CA TRP A 114 -17.45 -1.45 12.04
C TRP A 114 -17.31 -0.12 11.28
N PHE A 115 -17.14 -0.14 9.96
CA PHE A 115 -17.12 1.09 9.13
C PHE A 115 -18.43 1.88 9.29
N ASP A 116 -19.58 1.20 9.25
CA ASP A 116 -20.89 1.82 9.45
C ASP A 116 -21.02 2.43 10.86
N ASP A 117 -20.64 1.69 11.91
CA ASP A 117 -20.72 2.12 13.30
C ASP A 117 -19.78 3.30 13.61
N LYS A 118 -18.65 3.42 12.89
CA LYS A 118 -17.70 4.55 12.98
C LYS A 118 -18.01 5.69 12.02
N ASN A 119 -19.05 5.57 11.20
CA ASN A 119 -19.42 6.54 10.17
C ASN A 119 -18.26 6.84 9.19
N VAL A 120 -17.48 5.83 8.83
CA VAL A 120 -16.38 5.94 7.88
C VAL A 120 -16.83 5.37 6.53
N GLN A 121 -16.76 6.19 5.49
CA GLN A 121 -17.12 5.76 4.14
C GLN A 121 -16.03 4.86 3.55
N VAL A 122 -16.42 3.79 2.87
CA VAL A 122 -15.50 2.92 2.12
C VAL A 122 -15.70 3.16 0.64
N LEU A 123 -14.60 3.46 -0.08
CA LEU A 123 -14.62 3.67 -1.52
C LEU A 123 -14.99 2.36 -2.24
N PRO A 124 -16.03 2.35 -3.10
CA PRO A 124 -16.32 1.19 -3.92
C PRO A 124 -15.13 0.87 -4.84
N TRP A 125 -14.52 -0.29 -4.64
CA TRP A 125 -13.30 -0.67 -5.36
C TRP A 125 -13.54 -1.83 -6.33
N PRO A 126 -13.19 -1.66 -7.63
CA PRO A 126 -13.32 -2.75 -8.59
C PRO A 126 -12.30 -3.86 -8.33
N ALA A 127 -12.73 -5.11 -8.51
CA ALA A 127 -11.82 -6.26 -8.40
C ALA A 127 -10.67 -6.16 -9.41
N LYS A 128 -9.46 -6.59 -9.00
CA LYS A 128 -8.27 -6.68 -9.85
C LYS A 128 -7.85 -5.34 -10.50
N SER A 129 -7.94 -4.24 -9.77
CA SER A 129 -7.53 -2.91 -10.24
C SER A 129 -6.34 -2.33 -9.45
N PRO A 130 -5.17 -3.02 -9.43
CA PRO A 130 -4.00 -2.54 -8.69
C PRO A 130 -3.47 -1.20 -9.23
N VAL A 131 -3.66 -0.92 -10.52
CA VAL A 131 -3.26 0.31 -11.22
C VAL A 131 -3.80 1.59 -10.54
N LEU A 132 -4.97 1.50 -9.91
CA LEU A 132 -5.60 2.62 -9.21
C LEU A 132 -5.14 2.75 -7.75
N ASN A 133 -4.55 1.71 -7.17
CA ASN A 133 -4.10 1.75 -5.79
C ASN A 133 -2.71 2.38 -5.73
N ILE A 134 -2.63 3.65 -5.32
CA ILE A 134 -1.35 4.37 -5.23
C ILE A 134 -0.39 3.74 -4.23
N VAL A 135 -0.87 2.92 -3.28
CA VAL A 135 -0.02 2.20 -2.33
C VAL A 135 0.90 1.21 -3.05
N GLU A 136 0.51 0.68 -4.21
CA GLU A 136 1.38 -0.16 -5.04
C GLU A 136 2.63 0.60 -5.52
N ASN A 137 2.50 1.90 -5.81
CA ASN A 137 3.65 2.73 -6.16
C ASN A 137 4.52 3.02 -4.94
N VAL A 138 3.92 3.24 -3.77
CA VAL A 138 4.64 3.39 -2.50
C VAL A 138 5.44 2.13 -2.20
N TRP A 139 4.85 0.96 -2.39
CA TRP A 139 5.54 -0.32 -2.27
C TRP A 139 6.72 -0.46 -3.21
N ALA A 140 6.58 -0.03 -4.47
CA ALA A 140 7.69 -0.04 -5.41
C ALA A 140 8.85 0.85 -4.95
N MET A 141 8.55 2.05 -4.46
CA MET A 141 9.56 2.97 -3.90
C MET A 141 10.25 2.39 -2.66
N LEU A 142 9.50 1.72 -1.79
CA LEU A 142 10.05 1.04 -0.62
C LEU A 142 10.94 -0.13 -1.04
N VAL A 143 10.49 -1.00 -1.95
CA VAL A 143 11.27 -2.12 -2.47
C VAL A 143 12.59 -1.64 -3.07
N GLU A 144 12.57 -0.56 -3.88
CA GLU A 144 13.76 0.01 -4.47
C GLU A 144 14.76 0.51 -3.42
N ARG A 145 14.28 1.23 -2.40
CA ARG A 145 15.13 1.79 -1.33
C ARG A 145 15.66 0.72 -0.36
N VAL A 146 14.87 -0.33 -0.11
CA VAL A 146 15.21 -1.45 0.79
C VAL A 146 16.19 -2.41 0.10
N TYR A 147 15.87 -2.91 -1.09
CA TYR A 147 16.66 -3.94 -1.79
C TYR A 147 17.62 -3.39 -2.85
N GLY A 148 17.71 -2.07 -3.00
CA GLY A 148 18.51 -1.43 -4.03
C GLY A 148 19.96 -1.92 -4.03
N GLN A 149 20.55 -1.96 -5.22
CA GLN A 149 21.91 -2.47 -5.45
C GLN A 149 22.07 -3.96 -5.08
N GLY A 150 21.01 -4.76 -5.21
CA GLY A 150 21.05 -6.19 -4.91
C GLY A 150 21.14 -6.52 -3.42
N ARG A 151 20.75 -5.60 -2.53
CA ARG A 151 20.80 -5.82 -1.08
C ARG A 151 19.89 -6.98 -0.68
N GLN A 152 20.39 -7.84 0.20
CA GLN A 152 19.65 -8.92 0.87
C GLN A 152 19.89 -8.83 2.37
N TYR A 153 19.07 -9.52 3.15
CA TYR A 153 19.11 -9.47 4.62
C TYR A 153 19.38 -10.85 5.21
N GLU A 154 20.13 -10.92 6.30
CA GLU A 154 20.45 -12.21 6.90
C GLU A 154 19.33 -12.75 7.79
N ASN A 155 18.56 -11.83 8.38
CA ASN A 155 17.49 -12.16 9.30
C ASN A 155 16.36 -11.11 9.27
N VAL A 156 15.21 -11.50 9.84
CA VAL A 156 13.99 -10.68 9.85
C VAL A 156 14.17 -9.38 10.61
N LYS A 157 15.04 -9.36 11.63
CA LYS A 157 15.29 -8.15 12.42
C LYS A 157 15.97 -7.07 11.58
N GLU A 158 17.00 -7.43 10.80
CA GLU A 158 17.67 -6.48 9.90
C GLU A 158 16.73 -5.94 8.82
N LEU A 159 15.89 -6.81 8.24
CA LEU A 159 14.89 -6.38 7.27
C LEU A 159 13.87 -5.40 7.90
N HIS A 160 13.41 -5.68 9.12
CA HIS A 160 12.51 -4.80 9.87
C HIS A 160 13.14 -3.43 10.13
N GLU A 161 14.35 -3.40 10.69
CA GLU A 161 15.06 -2.15 10.98
C GLU A 161 15.30 -1.33 9.70
N SER A 162 15.60 -1.99 8.58
CA SER A 162 15.76 -1.31 7.30
C SER A 162 14.45 -0.76 6.76
N LEU A 163 13.33 -1.47 6.90
CA LEU A 163 12.00 -0.99 6.49
C LEU A 163 11.62 0.25 7.30
N ASP A 164 11.77 0.20 8.62
CA ASP A 164 11.51 1.35 9.50
C ASP A 164 12.38 2.55 9.13
N SER A 165 13.68 2.34 8.94
CA SER A 165 14.59 3.43 8.58
C SER A 165 14.22 4.08 7.24
N VAL A 166 13.85 3.28 6.24
CA VAL A 166 13.46 3.81 4.92
C VAL A 166 12.12 4.54 4.99
N TRP A 167 11.16 4.00 5.75
CA TRP A 167 9.84 4.61 5.89
C TRP A 167 9.87 5.91 6.69
N ASN A 168 10.65 5.97 7.77
CA ASN A 168 10.83 7.19 8.55
C ASN A 168 11.49 8.33 7.75
N ALA A 169 12.21 8.00 6.67
CA ALA A 169 12.77 8.97 5.74
C ALA A 169 11.85 9.29 4.54
N PHE A 170 10.68 8.65 4.45
CA PHE A 170 9.75 8.83 3.34
C PHE A 170 9.09 10.20 3.42
N CYS A 171 9.05 10.93 2.30
CA CYS A 171 8.53 12.28 2.27
C CYS A 171 7.04 12.29 1.89
N GLN A 172 6.22 13.05 2.61
CA GLN A 172 4.81 13.26 2.27
C GLN A 172 4.63 13.79 0.83
N LYS A 173 5.61 14.53 0.31
CA LYS A 173 5.58 15.05 -1.06
C LYS A 173 5.56 13.95 -2.12
N ASP A 174 6.22 12.82 -1.87
CA ASP A 174 6.20 11.67 -2.78
C ASP A 174 4.77 11.12 -2.92
N ILE A 175 4.03 11.09 -1.80
CA ILE A 175 2.63 10.66 -1.75
C ILE A 175 1.72 11.66 -2.47
N GLN A 176 1.88 12.96 -2.21
CA GLN A 176 1.06 13.99 -2.85
C GLN A 176 1.17 13.97 -4.38
N ASN A 177 2.36 13.73 -4.93
CA ASN A 177 2.54 13.55 -6.37
C ASN A 177 1.74 12.35 -6.93
N LEU A 178 1.57 11.27 -6.13
CA LEU A 178 0.75 10.13 -6.53
C LEU A 178 -0.74 10.51 -6.55
N TYR A 179 -1.23 11.27 -5.57
CA TYR A 179 -2.59 11.83 -5.58
C TYR A 179 -2.84 12.71 -6.80
N ASP A 180 -1.90 13.59 -7.14
CA ASP A 180 -2.00 14.46 -8.33
C ASP A 180 -2.11 13.66 -9.63
N SER A 181 -1.59 12.43 -9.66
CA SER A 181 -1.69 11.53 -10.82
C SER A 181 -3.04 10.79 -10.93
N MET A 182 -3.86 10.75 -9.88
CA MET A 182 -5.08 9.94 -9.83
C MET A 182 -6.09 10.25 -10.94
N PRO A 183 -6.40 11.52 -11.27
CA PRO A 183 -7.33 11.82 -12.35
C PRO A 183 -6.87 11.23 -13.70
N ASN A 184 -5.57 11.28 -13.97
CA ASN A 184 -4.98 10.73 -15.21
C ASN A 184 -5.01 9.20 -15.21
N ARG A 185 -4.69 8.54 -14.09
CA ARG A 185 -4.78 7.07 -13.95
C ARG A 185 -6.17 6.56 -14.28
N VAL A 186 -7.19 7.21 -13.73
CA VAL A 186 -8.60 6.87 -13.97
C VAL A 186 -8.97 7.11 -15.43
N PHE A 187 -8.56 8.26 -16.00
CA PHE A 187 -8.79 8.57 -17.40
C PHE A 187 -8.17 7.51 -18.34
N GLU A 188 -6.92 7.14 -18.12
CA GLU A 188 -6.23 6.11 -18.91
C GLU A 188 -6.88 4.73 -18.77
N LEU A 189 -7.32 4.36 -17.56
CA LEU A 189 -8.01 3.09 -17.35
C LEU A 189 -9.33 3.03 -18.12
N ILE A 190 -10.08 4.14 -18.15
CA ILE A 190 -11.32 4.26 -18.93
C ILE A 190 -11.02 4.15 -20.43
N GLN A 191 -10.00 4.87 -20.92
CA GLN A 191 -9.56 4.80 -22.33
C GLN A 191 -9.12 3.38 -22.72
N ALA A 192 -8.46 2.67 -21.81
CA ALA A 192 -8.02 1.29 -22.02
C ALA A 192 -9.17 0.27 -21.93
N GLY A 193 -10.39 0.69 -21.61
CA GLY A 193 -11.55 -0.20 -21.42
C GLY A 193 -11.35 -1.16 -20.24
N GLY A 194 -10.68 -0.70 -19.18
CA GLY A 194 -10.39 -1.51 -17.99
C GLY A 194 -9.18 -2.44 -18.12
N LYS A 195 -8.39 -2.32 -19.20
CA LYS A 195 -7.12 -3.06 -19.37
C LYS A 195 -5.97 -2.38 -18.61
N LYS A 196 -4.87 -3.12 -18.40
CA LYS A 196 -3.65 -2.61 -17.74
C LYS A 196 -3.11 -1.37 -18.46
N THR A 197 -2.77 -0.34 -17.69
CA THR A 197 -2.15 0.91 -18.17
C THR A 197 -0.66 0.95 -17.80
N SER A 198 0.00 2.06 -18.10
CA SER A 198 1.42 2.31 -17.77
C SER A 198 1.67 2.73 -16.31
N TYR A 199 0.66 2.72 -15.44
CA TYR A 199 0.69 3.25 -14.06
C TYR A 199 0.60 2.22 -12.94
#